data_AF-A0AAV5A263-F1
#
_entry.id   AF-A0AAV5A263-F1
#
_cell.length_a   1.000
_cell.length_b   1.000
_cell.length_c   1.000
_cell.angle_alpha   90.00
_cell.angle_beta   90.00
_cell.angle_gamma   90.00
#
_symmetry.space_group_name_H-M   'P 1'
#
loop_
_entity.id
_entity.type
_entity.pdbx_description
1 polymer ?
#
loop_
_entity_poly.entity_id
_entity_poly.type
_entity_poly.pdbx_seq_one_letter_code
_entity_poly.pdbx_strand_id
1 'polypeptide(L)'
;MPTVSPTKALRLARNIAYPQQLWWFIASFIGLVSLLHFTNFLVLRYQKYLLAHKNGNDDPENSQRKTTQRFSFRKLTSTVSETIAIVLYRYTIPLGYSHRVNVTEIAIVVAYITSVLIWTFINCYNSDTGLKFDPLFYANRAGNIATSQIPLLVLLSGKNNLLSLISGVSFEKLHIFHRAVGRALLILALIHTGGRLKLGLAEDEASTAWLQVGYATLAGWIILLFMFIRPIRASSYYSLHTNPRHYVLSLPALFFWGFDRFLRVVRTVWNNRGLSPTQIKGEIVSPNMIRLSIHQWMTWKAGQAVYITIPKISMMPFEAHPFTMANIPTAEKNKPNELVFLIKVKNGFTKRLYHSILEAQDKNEEFRFNAFIDGPYGSPPPDLDTFSDVVIITGGSGLSFGLPLLQEVVKIHIYTNTNDQTASITEALWNNGEKDISPGSKHTTPTPEAADAEKLPTINTTTSGIIINPGRLDIKSLLEEELSSASTDEISVNGVYKYSY
;
A
#
# COMPACT_ATOMS: atom_id res chain seq x y z
N MET A 1 -27.22 -12.01 52.34
CA MET A 1 -26.88 -11.98 50.90
C MET A 1 -26.31 -13.33 50.52
N PRO A 2 -26.75 -13.98 49.43
CA PRO A 2 -26.17 -15.25 49.02
C PRO A 2 -24.70 -15.05 48.64
N THR A 3 -23.81 -15.81 49.26
CA THR A 3 -22.37 -15.79 49.02
C THR A 3 -22.09 -16.22 47.58
N VAL A 4 -21.51 -15.35 46.76
CA VAL A 4 -21.10 -15.67 45.39
C VAL A 4 -20.08 -16.81 45.43
N SER A 5 -20.28 -17.89 44.65
CA SER A 5 -19.31 -18.98 44.63
C SER A 5 -17.92 -18.47 44.22
N PRO A 6 -16.83 -18.91 44.86
CA PRO A 6 -15.47 -18.47 44.55
C PRO A 6 -15.14 -18.58 43.05
N THR A 7 -15.61 -19.66 42.42
CA THR A 7 -15.50 -19.94 40.98
C THR A 7 -16.18 -18.87 40.12
N LYS A 8 -17.40 -18.44 40.49
CA LYS A 8 -18.13 -17.40 39.77
C LYS A 8 -17.43 -16.04 39.89
N ALA A 9 -16.96 -15.68 41.08
CA ALA A 9 -16.22 -14.44 41.31
C ALA A 9 -14.92 -14.39 40.49
N LEU A 10 -14.14 -15.47 40.53
CA LEU A 10 -12.90 -15.61 39.78
C LEU A 10 -13.12 -15.51 38.26
N ARG A 11 -14.18 -16.15 37.75
CA ARG A 11 -14.55 -16.08 36.34
C ARG A 11 -14.89 -14.66 35.90
N LEU A 12 -15.71 -13.94 36.67
CA LEU A 12 -16.10 -12.56 36.35
C LEU A 12 -14.88 -11.63 36.36
N ALA A 13 -14.00 -11.75 37.35
CA ALA A 13 -12.75 -10.99 37.41
C ALA A 13 -11.87 -11.22 36.17
N ARG A 14 -11.68 -12.48 35.77
CA ARG A 14 -10.88 -12.84 34.58
C ARG A 14 -11.50 -12.35 33.27
N ASN A 15 -12.82 -12.34 33.17
CA ASN A 15 -13.54 -11.84 31.99
C ASN A 15 -13.35 -10.34 31.75
N ILE A 16 -12.95 -9.58 32.78
CA ILE A 16 -12.60 -8.16 32.69
C ILE A 16 -11.09 -7.99 32.51
N ALA A 17 -10.30 -8.69 33.33
CA ALA A 17 -8.84 -8.52 33.35
C ALA A 17 -8.16 -8.99 32.06
N TYR A 18 -8.60 -10.09 31.45
CA TYR A 18 -7.89 -10.68 30.32
C TYR A 18 -7.97 -9.84 29.04
N PRO A 19 -9.13 -9.28 28.66
CA PRO A 19 -9.18 -8.28 27.59
C PRO A 19 -8.25 -7.08 27.83
N GLN A 20 -8.16 -6.60 29.07
CA GLN A 20 -7.27 -5.48 29.43
C GLN A 20 -5.79 -5.88 29.29
N GLN A 21 -5.39 -7.04 29.79
CA GLN A 21 -4.03 -7.57 29.64
C GLN A 21 -3.62 -7.73 28.18
N LEU A 22 -4.52 -8.25 27.34
CA LEU A 22 -4.29 -8.35 25.91
C LEU A 22 -4.06 -6.96 25.28
N TRP A 23 -4.83 -5.96 25.69
CA TRP A 23 -4.63 -4.58 25.24
C TRP A 23 -3.31 -3.99 25.72
N TRP A 24 -2.87 -4.26 26.97
CA TRP A 24 -1.55 -3.85 27.44
C TRP A 24 -0.43 -4.48 26.61
N PHE A 25 -0.56 -5.76 26.25
CA PHE A 25 0.37 -6.45 25.37
C PHE A 25 0.42 -5.79 23.98
N ILE A 26 -0.74 -5.54 23.35
CA ILE A 26 -0.83 -4.90 22.02
C ILE A 26 -0.29 -3.47 22.07
N ALA A 27 -0.67 -2.68 23.07
CA ALA A 27 -0.21 -1.31 23.25
C ALA A 27 1.31 -1.24 23.47
N SER A 28 1.87 -2.18 24.23
CA SER A 28 3.32 -2.28 24.43
C SER A 28 4.06 -2.59 23.13
N PHE A 29 3.51 -3.50 22.31
CA PHE A 29 4.07 -3.79 20.98
C PHE A 29 4.02 -2.58 20.04
N ILE A 30 2.87 -1.89 19.98
CA ILE A 30 2.73 -0.65 19.18
C ILE A 30 3.70 0.43 19.68
N GLY A 31 3.82 0.58 21.00
CA GLY A 31 4.75 1.52 21.63
C GLY A 31 6.21 1.23 21.28
N LEU A 32 6.61 -0.05 21.31
CA LEU A 32 7.96 -0.47 20.92
C LEU A 32 8.26 -0.13 19.45
N VAL A 33 7.36 -0.49 18.53
CA VAL A 33 7.54 -0.18 17.10
C VAL A 33 7.61 1.33 16.88
N SER A 34 6.78 2.09 17.58
CA SER A 34 6.77 3.56 17.48
C SER A 34 8.06 4.18 18.01
N LEU A 35 8.61 3.66 19.10
CA LEU A 35 9.90 4.10 19.65
C LEU A 35 11.05 3.80 18.68
N LEU A 36 11.06 2.62 18.07
CA LEU A 36 12.05 2.26 17.04
C LEU A 36 11.95 3.18 15.82
N HIS A 37 10.73 3.52 15.39
CA HIS A 37 10.53 4.47 14.31
C HIS A 37 11.04 5.87 14.65
N PHE A 38 10.69 6.37 15.84
CA PHE A 38 11.09 7.70 16.30
C PHE A 38 12.62 7.81 16.48
N THR A 39 13.26 6.80 17.04
CA THR A 39 14.73 6.75 17.16
C THR A 39 15.42 6.73 15.79
N ASN A 40 14.91 5.95 14.83
CA ASN A 40 15.43 5.95 13.46
C ASN A 40 15.28 7.33 12.80
N PHE A 41 14.13 8.00 12.99
CA PHE A 41 13.92 9.37 12.50
C PHE A 41 14.96 10.35 13.08
N LEU A 42 15.23 10.29 14.39
CA LEU A 42 16.25 11.13 15.03
C LEU A 42 17.66 10.86 14.48
N VAL A 43 18.03 9.58 14.31
CA VAL A 43 19.34 9.19 13.77
C VAL A 43 19.52 9.70 12.34
N LEU A 44 18.53 9.52 11.46
CA LEU A 44 18.60 10.02 10.08
C LEU A 44 18.72 11.54 10.04
N ARG A 45 17.98 12.26 10.89
CA ARG A 45 18.07 13.72 10.97
C ARG A 45 19.43 14.18 11.48
N TYR A 46 20.01 13.48 12.45
CA TYR A 46 21.34 13.76 12.96
C TYR A 46 22.43 13.47 11.93
N GLN A 47 22.34 12.37 11.19
CA GLN A 47 23.27 12.04 10.09
C GLN A 47 23.24 13.10 8.99
N LYS A 48 22.04 13.55 8.58
CA LYS A 48 21.91 14.65 7.61
C LYS A 48 22.54 15.95 8.11
N TYR A 49 22.35 16.29 9.38
CA TYR A 49 22.99 17.44 10.00
C TYR A 49 24.52 17.34 9.92
N LEU A 50 25.10 16.19 10.27
CA LEU A 50 26.55 15.96 10.20
C LEU A 50 27.08 16.04 8.76
N LEU A 51 26.39 15.45 7.79
CA LEU A 51 26.78 15.51 6.38
C LEU A 51 26.76 16.94 5.84
N ALA A 52 25.73 17.71 6.18
CA ALA A 52 25.61 19.11 5.80
C ALA A 52 26.74 19.99 6.40
N HIS A 53 27.23 19.66 7.60
CA HIS A 53 28.32 20.40 8.25
C HIS A 53 29.72 19.90 7.85
N LYS A 54 29.83 18.71 7.27
CA LYS A 54 31.11 18.17 6.80
C LYS A 54 31.52 18.75 5.43
N ASN A 55 30.56 19.16 4.61
CA ASN A 55 30.81 19.77 3.28
C ASN A 55 31.37 21.22 3.35
N GLY A 56 31.84 21.69 4.50
CA GLY A 56 32.42 23.02 4.66
C GLY A 56 33.93 23.11 4.43
N ASN A 57 34.68 21.99 4.37
CA ASN A 57 36.16 22.05 4.40
C ASN A 57 36.93 20.96 3.63
N ASP A 58 36.28 20.00 2.94
CA ASP A 58 37.00 18.92 2.24
C ASP A 58 36.71 18.97 0.73
N ASP A 59 37.76 19.22 -0.08
CA ASP A 59 37.75 19.05 -1.53
C ASP A 59 37.32 17.62 -1.92
N PRO A 60 36.40 17.44 -2.88
CA PRO A 60 35.87 16.11 -3.24
C PRO A 60 36.87 15.24 -4.03
N GLU A 61 38.06 15.74 -4.36
CA GLU A 61 38.92 15.11 -5.38
C GLU A 61 39.88 14.02 -4.87
N ASN A 62 39.90 13.66 -3.58
CA ASN A 62 40.90 12.71 -3.07
C ASN A 62 40.37 11.46 -2.34
N SER A 63 39.16 11.01 -2.68
CA SER A 63 38.58 9.80 -2.10
C SER A 63 38.83 8.53 -2.92
N GLN A 64 40.06 8.29 -3.39
CA GLN A 64 40.46 6.93 -3.76
C GLN A 64 40.63 6.09 -2.48
N ARG A 65 39.50 5.59 -1.95
CA ARG A 65 39.50 4.63 -0.84
C ARG A 65 40.10 3.32 -1.32
N LYS A 66 41.37 3.08 -0.97
CA LYS A 66 41.93 1.72 -0.93
C LYS A 66 41.15 0.89 0.08
N THR A 67 40.27 0.02 -0.42
CA THR A 67 39.49 -0.93 0.36
C THR A 67 40.37 -2.09 0.83
N THR A 68 41.20 -1.88 1.85
CA THR A 68 41.73 -3.01 2.61
C THR A 68 40.60 -3.61 3.44
N GLN A 69 39.95 -4.65 2.90
CA GLN A 69 38.95 -5.45 3.60
C GLN A 69 39.60 -6.21 4.76
N ARG A 70 39.68 -5.59 5.94
CA ARG A 70 39.96 -6.30 7.18
C ARG A 70 38.65 -6.85 7.74
N PHE A 71 38.59 -8.17 7.91
CA PHE A 71 37.46 -8.85 8.55
C PHE A 71 37.30 -8.30 9.97
N SER A 72 36.11 -7.84 10.32
CA SER A 72 35.80 -7.28 11.64
C SER A 72 34.57 -7.97 12.19
N PHE A 73 34.66 -8.49 13.42
CA PHE A 73 33.53 -9.14 14.10
C PHE A 73 32.30 -8.23 14.22
N ARG A 74 32.48 -6.90 14.28
CA ARG A 74 31.37 -5.93 14.26
C ARG A 74 30.64 -5.88 12.91
N LYS A 75 31.34 -6.19 11.81
CA LYS A 75 30.74 -6.34 10.48
C LYS A 75 29.99 -7.67 10.36
N LEU A 76 30.44 -8.73 11.03
CA LEU A 76 29.69 -10.00 11.04
C LEU A 76 28.32 -9.84 11.71
N THR A 77 28.23 -9.11 12.83
CA THR A 77 26.95 -8.83 13.49
C THR A 77 26.04 -7.94 12.64
N SER A 78 26.59 -6.95 11.92
CA SER A 78 25.79 -6.13 11.00
C SER A 78 25.32 -6.94 9.80
N THR A 79 26.20 -7.73 9.17
CA THR A 79 25.85 -8.61 8.04
C THR A 79 24.81 -9.66 8.40
N VAL A 80 24.90 -10.28 9.59
CA VAL A 80 23.86 -11.21 10.07
C VAL A 80 22.55 -10.47 10.31
N SER A 81 22.58 -9.29 10.94
CA SER A 81 21.35 -8.50 11.16
C SER A 81 20.72 -8.01 9.85
N GLU A 82 21.53 -7.63 8.87
CA GLU A 82 21.11 -7.22 7.52
C GLU A 82 20.55 -8.41 6.76
N THR A 83 21.19 -9.58 6.83
CA THR A 83 20.69 -10.82 6.21
C THR A 83 19.35 -11.23 6.82
N ILE A 84 19.23 -11.18 8.15
CA ILE A 84 17.97 -11.43 8.85
C ILE A 84 16.91 -10.41 8.44
N ALA A 85 17.23 -9.13 8.38
CA ALA A 85 16.32 -8.08 7.93
C ALA A 85 15.89 -8.33 6.48
N ILE A 86 16.82 -8.69 5.59
CA ILE A 86 16.52 -9.02 4.19
C ILE A 86 15.55 -10.20 4.13
N VAL A 87 15.80 -11.29 4.88
CA VAL A 87 14.89 -12.45 4.90
C VAL A 87 13.53 -12.06 5.48
N LEU A 88 13.49 -11.39 6.63
CA LEU A 88 12.27 -11.01 7.31
C LEU A 88 11.40 -10.03 6.51
N TYR A 89 12.01 -9.07 5.81
CA TYR A 89 11.31 -8.00 5.10
C TYR A 89 11.16 -8.22 3.60
N ARG A 90 12.08 -8.93 2.94
CA ARG A 90 12.08 -9.14 1.47
C ARG A 90 11.67 -10.55 1.05
N TYR A 91 11.74 -11.56 1.91
CA TYR A 91 11.19 -12.87 1.55
C TYR A 91 9.67 -12.81 1.59
N THR A 92 9.08 -12.78 0.40
CA THR A 92 7.62 -12.78 0.23
C THR A 92 7.15 -14.18 -0.10
N ILE A 93 6.22 -14.70 0.68
CA ILE A 93 5.55 -15.97 0.41
C ILE A 93 4.31 -15.67 -0.44
N PRO A 94 4.14 -16.32 -1.61
CA PRO A 94 2.89 -16.22 -2.36
C PRO A 94 1.79 -16.96 -1.61
N LEU A 95 0.84 -16.23 -1.05
CA LEU A 95 -0.39 -16.76 -0.46
C LEU A 95 -1.49 -16.76 -1.52
N GLY A 96 -1.64 -17.89 -2.20
CA GLY A 96 -2.59 -18.10 -3.30
C GLY A 96 -2.18 -17.37 -4.58
N TYR A 97 -3.12 -17.24 -5.53
CA TYR A 97 -2.86 -16.75 -6.89
C TYR A 97 -2.58 -15.25 -7.03
N SER A 98 -2.75 -14.43 -5.99
CA SER A 98 -2.67 -12.96 -6.15
C SER A 98 -2.12 -12.17 -4.96
N HIS A 99 -1.72 -12.81 -3.87
CA HIS A 99 -1.24 -12.08 -2.69
C HIS A 99 0.15 -12.53 -2.29
N ARG A 100 1.02 -11.57 -2.04
CA ARG A 100 2.37 -11.79 -1.52
C ARG A 100 2.42 -11.14 -0.15
N VAL A 101 2.85 -11.90 0.84
CA VAL A 101 2.96 -11.43 2.23
C VAL A 101 4.39 -11.72 2.68
N ASN A 102 5.02 -10.78 3.37
CA ASN A 102 6.37 -11.01 3.89
C ASN A 102 6.34 -11.88 5.15
N VAL A 103 7.49 -12.50 5.47
CA VAL A 103 7.61 -13.38 6.65
C VAL A 103 7.29 -12.63 7.95
N THR A 104 7.70 -11.36 8.06
CA THR A 104 7.41 -10.52 9.23
C THR A 104 5.91 -10.33 9.46
N GLU A 105 5.15 -10.02 8.42
CA GLU A 105 3.71 -9.86 8.46
C GLU A 105 3.03 -11.15 8.92
N ILE A 106 3.46 -12.30 8.40
CA ILE A 106 2.95 -13.60 8.83
C ILE A 106 3.29 -13.84 10.31
N ALA A 107 4.53 -13.61 10.72
CA ALA A 107 4.96 -13.82 12.10
C ALA A 107 4.16 -12.97 13.09
N ILE A 108 3.96 -11.68 12.78
CA ILE A 108 3.15 -10.77 13.62
C ILE A 108 1.68 -11.21 13.64
N VAL A 109 1.10 -11.60 12.49
CA VAL A 109 -0.27 -12.10 12.42
C VAL A 109 -0.46 -13.37 13.25
N VAL A 110 0.46 -14.32 13.14
CA VAL A 110 0.44 -15.56 13.93
C VAL A 110 0.58 -15.23 15.41
N ALA A 111 1.55 -14.41 15.80
CA ALA A 111 1.74 -13.99 17.19
C ALA A 111 0.48 -13.33 17.77
N TYR A 112 -0.19 -12.46 17.00
CA TYR A 112 -1.45 -11.83 17.40
C TYR A 112 -2.57 -12.86 17.61
N ILE A 113 -2.81 -13.74 16.63
CA ILE A 113 -3.86 -14.77 16.72
C ILE A 113 -3.59 -15.72 17.89
N THR A 114 -2.34 -16.17 18.03
CA THR A 114 -1.92 -17.02 19.15
C THR A 114 -2.15 -16.32 20.49
N SER A 115 -1.81 -15.04 20.63
CA SER A 115 -2.05 -14.27 21.86
C SER A 115 -3.55 -14.22 22.18
N VAL A 116 -4.38 -13.85 21.21
CA VAL A 116 -5.84 -13.82 21.36
C VAL A 116 -6.40 -15.18 21.82
N LEU A 117 -5.91 -16.28 21.27
CA LEU A 117 -6.35 -17.63 21.65
C LEU A 117 -5.83 -18.03 23.03
N ILE A 118 -4.58 -17.71 23.38
CA ILE A 118 -4.01 -17.95 24.71
C ILE A 118 -4.87 -17.28 25.78
N TRP A 119 -5.13 -15.98 25.66
CA TRP A 119 -5.96 -15.27 26.66
C TRP A 119 -7.40 -15.79 26.69
N THR A 120 -7.91 -16.33 25.58
CA THR A 120 -9.23 -16.98 25.53
C THR A 120 -9.26 -18.26 26.36
N PHE A 121 -8.24 -19.12 26.26
CA PHE A 121 -8.26 -20.47 26.84
C PHE A 121 -7.47 -20.65 28.14
N ILE A 122 -6.66 -19.67 28.54
CA ILE A 122 -5.85 -19.75 29.77
C ILE A 122 -6.72 -19.79 31.04
N ASN A 123 -6.37 -20.64 32.01
CA ASN A 123 -7.06 -20.73 33.30
C ASN A 123 -8.59 -20.95 33.19
N CYS A 124 -9.00 -21.88 32.33
CA CYS A 124 -10.39 -22.32 32.13
C CYS A 124 -10.73 -23.61 32.91
N TYR A 125 -10.10 -23.81 34.07
CA TYR A 125 -10.44 -24.92 34.97
C TYR A 125 -11.56 -24.48 35.91
N ASN A 126 -12.61 -25.31 36.01
CA ASN A 126 -13.71 -25.12 36.93
C ASN A 126 -13.54 -26.08 38.12
N SER A 127 -13.31 -25.55 39.32
CA SER A 127 -13.16 -26.33 40.54
C SER A 127 -14.46 -26.96 41.02
N ASP A 128 -15.61 -26.38 40.65
CA ASP A 128 -16.93 -26.87 41.09
C ASP A 128 -17.33 -28.13 40.29
N THR A 129 -16.95 -28.21 39.02
CA THR A 129 -17.28 -29.33 38.11
C THR A 129 -16.10 -30.25 37.80
N GLY A 130 -14.88 -29.87 38.16
CA GLY A 130 -13.64 -30.57 37.80
C GLY A 130 -13.25 -30.48 36.32
N LEU A 131 -14.00 -29.72 35.50
CA LEU A 131 -13.78 -29.64 34.06
C LEU A 131 -12.59 -28.74 33.71
N LYS A 132 -11.67 -29.27 32.90
CA LYS A 132 -10.67 -28.48 32.18
C LYS A 132 -11.28 -27.94 30.89
N PHE A 133 -10.94 -26.70 30.54
CA PHE A 133 -11.55 -25.98 29.41
C PHE A 133 -13.07 -25.94 29.52
N ASP A 134 -13.58 -25.52 30.67
CA ASP A 134 -15.01 -25.39 30.88
C ASP A 134 -15.59 -24.28 29.97
N PRO A 135 -16.62 -24.57 29.15
CA PRO A 135 -17.30 -23.59 28.30
C PRO A 135 -17.81 -22.37 29.06
N LEU A 136 -18.15 -22.53 30.34
CA LEU A 136 -18.58 -21.44 31.21
C LEU A 136 -17.50 -20.34 31.32
N PHE A 137 -16.22 -20.71 31.20
CA PHE A 137 -15.08 -19.80 31.23
C PHE A 137 -14.72 -19.27 29.84
N TYR A 138 -14.43 -20.15 28.88
CA TYR A 138 -13.86 -19.71 27.61
C TYR A 138 -14.91 -19.06 26.68
N ALA A 139 -16.18 -19.44 26.75
CA ALA A 139 -17.19 -18.95 25.81
C ALA A 139 -17.44 -17.44 25.99
N ASN A 140 -17.83 -17.01 27.19
CA ASN A 140 -18.04 -15.59 27.47
C ASN A 140 -16.76 -14.77 27.31
N ARG A 141 -15.61 -15.36 27.63
CA ARG A 141 -14.32 -14.71 27.44
C ARG A 141 -13.98 -14.49 25.96
N ALA A 142 -14.25 -15.47 25.10
CA ALA A 142 -14.05 -15.32 23.66
C ALA A 142 -14.89 -14.15 23.11
N GLY A 143 -16.14 -14.01 23.57
CA GLY A 143 -16.99 -12.86 23.25
C GLY A 143 -16.40 -11.54 23.72
N ASN A 144 -16.00 -11.44 24.99
CA ASN A 144 -15.40 -10.22 25.55
C ASN A 144 -14.09 -9.83 24.85
N ILE A 145 -13.21 -10.80 24.58
CA ILE A 145 -11.99 -10.56 23.82
C ILE A 145 -12.36 -10.08 22.42
N ALA A 146 -13.28 -10.74 21.71
CA ALA A 146 -13.69 -10.33 20.36
C ALA A 146 -14.19 -8.88 20.33
N THR A 147 -15.11 -8.52 21.23
CA THR A 147 -15.63 -7.15 21.35
C THR A 147 -14.51 -6.15 21.64
N SER A 148 -13.58 -6.50 22.53
CA SER A 148 -12.46 -5.61 22.87
C SER A 148 -11.52 -5.34 21.69
N GLN A 149 -11.48 -6.19 20.66
CA GLN A 149 -10.62 -6.01 19.49
C GLN A 149 -11.23 -5.15 18.38
N ILE A 150 -12.52 -4.78 18.48
CA ILE A 150 -13.21 -3.94 17.48
C ILE A 150 -12.53 -2.56 17.31
N PRO A 151 -12.11 -1.84 18.36
CA PRO A 151 -11.38 -0.58 18.19
C PRO A 151 -10.09 -0.74 17.41
N LEU A 152 -9.33 -1.81 17.66
CA LEU A 152 -8.10 -2.13 16.91
C LEU A 152 -8.42 -2.40 15.44
N LEU A 153 -9.47 -3.19 15.17
CA LEU A 153 -9.92 -3.48 13.81
C LEU A 153 -10.20 -2.21 13.02
N VAL A 154 -10.94 -1.26 13.61
CA VAL A 154 -11.30 -0.01 12.95
C VAL A 154 -10.10 0.90 12.79
N LEU A 155 -9.26 1.03 13.83
CA LEU A 155 -8.04 1.84 13.78
C LEU A 155 -7.10 1.40 12.65
N LEU A 156 -6.97 0.10 12.40
CA LEU A 156 -6.15 -0.44 11.31
C LEU A 156 -6.73 -0.24 9.90
N SER A 157 -7.99 0.18 9.77
CA SER A 157 -8.70 0.30 8.49
C SER A 157 -8.64 1.69 7.83
N GLY A 158 -8.37 2.73 8.61
CA GLY A 158 -8.35 4.12 8.14
C GLY A 158 -7.11 4.43 7.28
N LYS A 159 -7.26 5.21 6.21
CA LYS A 159 -6.13 5.69 5.38
C LYS A 159 -5.43 6.87 6.06
N ASN A 160 -6.15 7.66 6.86
CA ASN A 160 -5.59 8.64 7.79
C ASN A 160 -5.30 7.96 9.12
N ASN A 161 -4.28 7.10 9.11
CA ASN A 161 -4.03 6.20 10.23
C ASN A 161 -3.03 6.80 11.22
N LEU A 162 -3.48 7.05 12.46
CA LEU A 162 -2.60 7.47 13.54
C LEU A 162 -1.48 6.45 13.79
N LEU A 163 -1.77 5.16 13.65
CA LEU A 163 -0.75 4.11 13.78
C LEU A 163 0.32 4.24 12.68
N SER A 164 -0.07 4.62 11.46
CA SER A 164 0.92 4.84 10.40
C SER A 164 1.85 6.00 10.72
N LEU A 165 1.30 7.08 11.29
CA LEU A 165 2.09 8.23 11.73
C LEU A 165 3.11 7.87 12.81
N ILE A 166 2.69 7.15 13.86
CA ILE A 166 3.58 6.87 15.00
C ILE A 166 4.55 5.71 14.75
N SER A 167 4.14 4.70 13.97
CA SER A 167 4.95 3.50 13.71
C SER A 167 5.79 3.57 12.45
N GLY A 168 5.51 4.53 11.55
CA GLY A 168 6.12 4.60 10.22
C GLY A 168 5.71 3.46 9.28
N VAL A 169 4.79 2.59 9.71
CA VAL A 169 4.28 1.48 8.89
C VAL A 169 3.24 2.01 7.92
N SER A 170 3.37 1.69 6.64
CA SER A 170 2.44 2.17 5.62
C SER A 170 1.03 1.62 5.83
N PHE A 171 0.03 2.39 5.41
CA PHE A 171 -1.38 1.98 5.51
C PHE A 171 -1.66 0.63 4.84
N GLU A 172 -1.00 0.33 3.72
CA GLU A 172 -1.16 -0.92 2.97
C GLU A 172 -0.80 -2.14 3.84
N LYS A 173 0.28 -2.02 4.63
CA LYS A 173 0.71 -3.04 5.58
C LYS A 173 -0.25 -3.12 6.77
N LEU A 174 -0.68 -2.00 7.33
CA LEU A 174 -1.69 -1.97 8.40
C LEU A 174 -3.01 -2.63 7.98
N HIS A 175 -3.38 -2.51 6.71
CA HIS A 175 -4.58 -3.15 6.17
C HIS A 175 -4.45 -4.69 6.09
N ILE A 176 -3.23 -5.25 6.00
CA ILE A 176 -3.01 -6.71 6.17
C ILE A 176 -3.41 -7.12 7.58
N PHE A 177 -2.99 -6.36 8.59
CA PHE A 177 -3.35 -6.58 9.98
C PHE A 177 -4.85 -6.38 10.24
N HIS A 178 -5.49 -5.37 9.64
CA HIS A 178 -6.96 -5.22 9.68
C HIS A 178 -7.67 -6.52 9.27
N ARG A 179 -7.25 -7.13 8.15
CA ARG A 179 -7.83 -8.41 7.69
C ARG A 179 -7.56 -9.56 8.67
N ALA A 180 -6.36 -9.61 9.26
CA ALA A 180 -6.02 -10.63 10.26
C ALA A 180 -6.85 -10.49 11.55
N VAL A 181 -6.99 -9.27 12.06
CA VAL A 181 -7.85 -8.96 13.21
C VAL A 181 -9.29 -9.37 12.89
N GLY A 182 -9.82 -9.01 11.72
CA GLY A 182 -11.17 -9.42 11.30
C GLY A 182 -11.35 -10.94 11.35
N ARG A 183 -10.40 -11.71 10.82
CA ARG A 183 -10.44 -13.18 10.89
C ARG A 183 -10.35 -13.71 12.32
N ALA A 184 -9.54 -13.10 13.18
CA ALA A 184 -9.47 -13.48 14.59
C ALA A 184 -10.80 -13.24 15.32
N LEU A 185 -11.48 -12.11 15.06
CA LEU A 185 -12.82 -11.85 15.62
C LEU A 185 -13.83 -12.92 15.20
N LEU A 186 -13.79 -13.37 13.94
CA LEU A 186 -14.65 -14.48 13.50
C LEU A 186 -14.35 -15.77 14.27
N ILE A 187 -13.08 -16.15 14.40
CA ILE A 187 -12.69 -17.36 15.14
C ILE A 187 -13.20 -17.28 16.57
N LEU A 188 -13.02 -16.13 17.24
CA LEU A 188 -13.53 -15.91 18.59
C LEU A 188 -15.07 -15.94 18.66
N ALA A 189 -15.76 -15.39 17.68
CA ALA A 189 -17.22 -15.43 17.61
C ALA A 189 -17.72 -16.88 17.47
N LEU A 190 -17.05 -17.71 16.66
CA LEU A 190 -17.36 -19.14 16.54
C LEU A 190 -17.07 -19.90 17.84
N ILE A 191 -15.96 -19.61 18.53
CA ILE A 191 -15.64 -20.19 19.85
C ILE A 191 -16.70 -19.78 20.89
N HIS A 192 -17.09 -18.50 20.91
CA HIS A 192 -18.12 -17.98 21.79
C HIS A 192 -19.45 -18.70 21.55
N THR A 193 -19.94 -18.70 20.31
CA THR A 193 -21.21 -19.35 19.93
C THR A 193 -21.17 -20.84 20.22
N GLY A 194 -20.13 -21.57 19.77
CA GLY A 194 -20.01 -23.01 20.01
C GLY A 194 -19.95 -23.36 21.50
N GLY A 195 -19.26 -22.54 22.30
CA GLY A 195 -19.23 -22.69 23.76
C GLY A 195 -20.59 -22.42 24.41
N ARG A 196 -21.35 -21.42 23.94
CA ARG A 196 -22.71 -21.13 24.42
C ARG A 196 -23.70 -22.23 24.05
N LEU A 197 -23.61 -22.78 22.83
CA LEU A 197 -24.42 -23.92 22.40
C LEU A 197 -24.17 -25.16 23.28
N LYS A 198 -22.90 -25.42 23.64
CA LYS A 198 -22.53 -26.53 24.53
C LYS A 198 -23.07 -26.38 25.96
N LEU A 199 -23.22 -25.14 26.46
CA LEU A 199 -23.84 -24.90 27.78
C LEU A 199 -25.35 -25.11 27.78
N GLY A 200 -25.97 -25.20 26.60
CA GLY A 200 -27.41 -25.13 26.45
C GLY A 200 -27.91 -23.70 26.54
N LEU A 201 -29.00 -23.42 25.82
CA LEU A 201 -29.73 -22.16 25.92
C LEU A 201 -31.05 -22.50 26.62
N ALA A 202 -31.33 -21.84 27.73
CA ALA A 202 -32.65 -21.95 28.34
C ALA A 202 -33.71 -21.32 27.41
N GLU A 203 -34.94 -21.84 27.41
CA GLU A 203 -36.01 -21.39 26.51
C GLU A 203 -36.33 -19.88 26.68
N ASP A 204 -36.18 -19.36 27.89
CA ASP A 204 -36.32 -17.94 28.21
C ASP A 204 -35.12 -17.10 27.69
N GLU A 205 -33.89 -17.61 27.80
CA GLU A 205 -32.68 -16.98 27.26
C GLU A 205 -32.76 -16.79 25.73
N ALA A 206 -33.34 -17.75 24.99
CA ALA A 206 -33.53 -17.73 23.53
C ALA A 206 -34.26 -16.47 23.03
N SER A 207 -35.20 -15.97 23.84
CA SER A 207 -36.05 -14.82 23.54
C SER A 207 -35.41 -13.47 23.89
N THR A 208 -34.26 -13.46 24.57
CA THR A 208 -33.62 -12.22 25.02
C THR A 208 -33.03 -11.43 23.85
N ALA A 209 -33.21 -10.11 23.88
CA ALA A 209 -32.70 -9.20 22.86
C ALA A 209 -31.18 -9.34 22.64
N TRP A 210 -30.41 -9.61 23.70
CA TRP A 210 -28.96 -9.80 23.62
C TRP A 210 -28.57 -11.03 22.80
N LEU A 211 -29.29 -12.14 22.95
CA LEU A 211 -29.00 -13.37 22.20
C LEU A 211 -29.45 -13.25 20.73
N GLN A 212 -30.58 -12.59 20.48
CA GLN A 212 -31.03 -12.26 19.12
C GLN A 212 -30.03 -11.40 18.35
N VAL A 213 -29.45 -10.38 19.02
CA VAL A 213 -28.35 -9.58 18.45
C VAL A 213 -27.12 -10.45 18.21
N GLY A 214 -26.82 -11.41 19.09
CA GLY A 214 -25.77 -12.40 18.88
C GLY A 214 -25.97 -13.22 17.60
N TYR A 215 -27.17 -13.73 17.35
CA TYR A 215 -27.51 -14.44 16.12
C TYR A 215 -27.44 -13.56 14.87
N ALA A 216 -28.00 -12.35 14.93
CA ALA A 216 -27.92 -11.39 13.83
C ALA A 216 -26.46 -11.01 13.50
N THR A 217 -25.62 -10.85 14.53
CA THR A 217 -24.19 -10.58 14.37
C THR A 217 -23.48 -11.76 13.73
N LEU A 218 -23.72 -12.99 14.20
CA LEU A 218 -23.12 -14.18 13.62
C LEU A 218 -23.54 -14.39 12.15
N ALA A 219 -24.83 -14.21 11.85
CA ALA A 219 -25.35 -14.26 10.49
C ALA A 219 -24.69 -13.19 9.60
N GLY A 220 -24.59 -11.95 10.08
CA GLY A 220 -23.88 -10.88 9.39
C GLY A 220 -22.41 -11.20 9.13
N TRP A 221 -21.70 -11.80 10.10
CA TRP A 221 -20.31 -12.24 9.93
C TRP A 221 -20.17 -13.39 8.93
N ILE A 222 -21.10 -14.35 8.91
CA ILE A 222 -21.14 -15.43 7.92
C ILE A 222 -21.42 -14.86 6.53
N ILE A 223 -22.37 -13.94 6.39
CA ILE A 223 -22.64 -13.23 5.13
C ILE A 223 -21.39 -12.49 4.67
N LEU A 224 -20.71 -11.76 5.57
CA LEU A 224 -19.47 -11.07 5.26
C LEU A 224 -18.39 -12.05 4.76
N LEU A 225 -18.24 -13.24 5.34
CA LEU A 225 -17.32 -14.28 4.83
C LEU A 225 -17.61 -14.64 3.37
N PHE A 226 -18.88 -14.78 3.00
CA PHE A 226 -19.29 -15.03 1.62
C PHE A 226 -19.05 -13.80 0.72
N MET A 227 -19.27 -12.58 1.23
CA MET A 227 -18.94 -11.33 0.52
C MET A 227 -17.43 -11.10 0.34
N PHE A 228 -16.56 -11.76 1.13
CA PHE A 228 -15.10 -11.77 0.95
C PHE A 228 -14.63 -12.73 -0.16
N ILE A 229 -15.50 -13.58 -0.70
CA ILE A 229 -15.20 -14.38 -1.90
C ILE A 229 -15.26 -13.45 -3.12
N ARG A 230 -14.12 -13.30 -3.81
CA ARG A 230 -13.90 -12.29 -4.88
C ARG A 230 -15.02 -12.18 -5.96
N PRO A 231 -15.70 -13.25 -6.40
CA PRO A 231 -16.77 -13.14 -7.38
C PRO A 231 -18.03 -12.44 -6.83
N ILE A 232 -18.35 -12.63 -5.55
CA ILE A 232 -19.57 -12.11 -4.91
C ILE A 232 -19.42 -10.62 -4.57
N ARG A 233 -18.20 -10.20 -4.21
CA ARG A 233 -17.85 -8.80 -3.89
C ARG A 233 -18.13 -7.81 -5.03
N ALA A 234 -18.19 -8.28 -6.27
CA ALA A 234 -18.46 -7.44 -7.43
C ALA A 234 -19.95 -7.11 -7.62
N SER A 235 -20.87 -7.76 -6.90
CA SER A 235 -22.31 -7.74 -7.22
C SER A 235 -23.26 -7.34 -6.08
N SER A 236 -22.79 -6.99 -4.88
CA SER A 236 -23.71 -6.66 -3.79
C SER A 236 -23.14 -5.66 -2.79
N TYR A 237 -23.73 -4.48 -2.73
CA TYR A 237 -23.53 -3.49 -1.68
C TYR A 237 -24.89 -2.89 -1.32
N TYR A 238 -25.56 -3.45 -0.32
CA TYR A 238 -26.70 -2.78 0.32
C TYR A 238 -26.84 -3.12 1.81
N SER A 239 -27.12 -2.03 2.55
CA SER A 239 -27.96 -1.89 3.73
C SER A 239 -27.71 -2.79 4.95
N LEU A 240 -27.00 -2.24 5.93
CA LEU A 240 -27.13 -2.64 7.33
C LEU A 240 -27.55 -1.42 8.17
N HIS A 241 -28.84 -1.38 8.53
CA HIS A 241 -29.33 -0.57 9.64
C HIS A 241 -29.19 -1.40 10.93
N THR A 242 -28.53 -0.87 11.96
CA THR A 242 -28.47 -1.53 13.27
C THR A 242 -28.76 -0.57 14.42
N ASN A 243 -29.57 -1.09 15.35
CA ASN A 243 -30.22 -0.47 16.50
C ASN A 243 -29.32 0.36 17.46
N PRO A 244 -29.81 1.45 18.07
CA PRO A 244 -29.01 2.42 18.81
C PRO A 244 -28.63 2.11 20.28
N ARG A 245 -28.63 0.84 20.74
CA ARG A 245 -28.54 0.55 22.19
C ARG A 245 -27.20 0.00 22.72
N HIS A 246 -26.15 -0.14 21.90
CA HIS A 246 -24.84 -0.65 22.36
C HIS A 246 -23.63 0.21 21.96
N TYR A 247 -23.82 1.53 21.91
CA TYR A 247 -22.76 2.45 21.47
C TYR A 247 -21.54 2.51 22.41
N VAL A 248 -21.66 2.26 23.72
CA VAL A 248 -20.62 2.64 24.70
C VAL A 248 -19.24 2.02 24.44
N LEU A 249 -19.13 0.76 23.98
CA LEU A 249 -17.84 0.15 23.59
C LEU A 249 -17.42 0.42 22.14
N SER A 250 -18.35 0.85 21.27
CA SER A 250 -18.10 1.17 19.86
C SER A 250 -17.91 2.66 19.59
N LEU A 251 -18.15 3.53 20.57
CA LEU A 251 -17.98 4.98 20.45
C LEU A 251 -16.56 5.37 20.01
N PRO A 252 -15.48 4.78 20.55
CA PRO A 252 -14.14 5.07 20.04
C PRO A 252 -13.98 4.68 18.57
N ALA A 253 -14.54 3.53 18.16
CA ALA A 253 -14.46 3.04 16.79
C ALA A 253 -15.24 3.96 15.82
N LEU A 254 -16.46 4.35 16.16
CA LEU A 254 -17.26 5.30 15.38
C LEU A 254 -16.60 6.67 15.31
N PHE A 255 -16.00 7.13 16.41
CA PHE A 255 -15.22 8.36 16.44
C PHE A 255 -14.03 8.28 15.48
N PHE A 256 -13.19 7.25 15.56
CA PHE A 256 -12.02 7.13 14.68
C PHE A 256 -12.42 6.98 13.20
N TRP A 257 -13.47 6.21 12.91
CA TRP A 257 -13.99 6.07 11.55
C TRP A 257 -14.55 7.40 11.03
N GLY A 258 -15.40 8.07 11.81
CA GLY A 258 -16.01 9.35 11.45
C GLY A 258 -14.97 10.46 11.31
N PHE A 259 -13.96 10.46 12.18
CA PHE A 259 -12.82 11.39 12.12
C PHE A 259 -11.96 11.15 10.87
N ASP A 260 -11.64 9.90 10.52
CA ASP A 260 -10.95 9.58 9.25
C ASP A 260 -11.75 10.08 8.04
N ARG A 261 -13.08 9.89 8.03
CA ARG A 261 -13.97 10.39 6.96
C ARG A 261 -13.97 11.91 6.89
N PHE A 262 -14.13 12.57 8.03
CA PHE A 262 -14.12 14.03 8.14
C PHE A 262 -12.80 14.60 7.60
N LEU A 263 -11.65 14.05 8.02
CA LEU A 263 -10.34 14.50 7.55
C LEU A 263 -10.16 14.35 6.03
N ARG A 264 -10.74 13.31 5.42
CA ARG A 264 -10.72 13.17 3.95
C ARG A 264 -11.55 14.23 3.27
N VAL A 265 -12.78 14.48 3.75
CA VAL A 265 -13.63 15.53 3.19
C VAL A 265 -12.93 16.88 3.28
N VAL A 266 -12.36 17.20 4.45
CA VAL A 266 -11.59 18.44 4.65
C VAL A 266 -10.41 18.52 3.69
N ARG A 267 -9.62 17.45 3.54
CA ARG A 267 -8.48 17.42 2.60
C ARG A 267 -8.91 17.56 1.15
N THR A 268 -9.94 16.85 0.72
CA THR A 268 -10.48 16.97 -0.64
C THR A 268 -10.96 18.40 -0.89
N VAL A 269 -11.74 18.99 0.02
CA VAL A 269 -12.20 20.37 -0.11
C VAL A 269 -11.01 21.34 -0.14
N TRP A 270 -10.00 21.15 0.72
CA TRP A 270 -8.81 21.98 0.75
C TRP A 270 -8.02 21.93 -0.56
N ASN A 271 -7.71 20.73 -1.05
CA ASN A 271 -6.93 20.53 -2.27
C ASN A 271 -7.64 21.05 -3.52
N ASN A 272 -8.96 20.87 -3.61
CA ASN A 272 -9.77 21.32 -4.75
C ASN A 272 -10.27 22.76 -4.56
N ARG A 273 -9.77 23.50 -3.54
CA ARG A 273 -10.16 24.88 -3.20
C ARG A 273 -11.68 25.09 -3.13
N GLY A 274 -12.38 24.14 -2.51
CA GLY A 274 -13.82 24.14 -2.37
C GLY A 274 -14.45 22.85 -2.90
N LEU A 275 -15.73 22.94 -3.23
CA LEU A 275 -16.50 21.84 -3.83
C LEU A 275 -16.50 21.90 -5.37
N SER A 276 -15.75 22.84 -5.95
CA SER A 276 -15.59 22.95 -7.40
C SER A 276 -14.69 21.81 -7.90
N PRO A 277 -15.17 20.95 -8.80
CA PRO A 277 -14.32 19.91 -9.36
C PRO A 277 -13.22 20.51 -10.24
N THR A 278 -12.08 19.83 -10.29
CA THR A 278 -10.97 20.23 -11.16
C THR A 278 -11.13 19.60 -12.54
N GLN A 279 -10.77 20.35 -13.59
CA GLN A 279 -10.74 19.81 -14.94
C GLN A 279 -9.53 18.91 -15.14
N ILE A 280 -9.75 17.74 -15.72
CA ILE A 280 -8.71 16.79 -16.11
C ILE A 280 -8.59 16.77 -17.63
N LYS A 281 -7.36 16.61 -18.11
CA LYS A 281 -7.05 16.32 -19.51
C LYS A 281 -6.59 14.88 -19.63
N GLY A 282 -6.92 14.22 -20.73
CA GLY A 282 -6.57 12.82 -20.94
C GLY A 282 -6.20 12.56 -22.39
N GLU A 283 -5.13 11.79 -22.57
CA GLU A 283 -4.63 11.37 -23.88
C GLU A 283 -4.19 9.91 -23.86
N ILE A 284 -4.19 9.29 -25.04
CA ILE A 284 -3.77 7.90 -25.21
C ILE A 284 -2.32 7.90 -25.66
N VAL A 285 -1.43 7.41 -24.80
CA VAL A 285 0.01 7.35 -25.10
C VAL A 285 0.39 6.04 -25.78
N SER A 286 -0.32 4.95 -25.45
CA SER A 286 -0.16 3.65 -26.11
C SER A 286 -1.47 2.85 -26.04
N PRO A 287 -1.64 1.77 -26.83
CA PRO A 287 -2.91 1.02 -26.91
C PRO A 287 -3.47 0.53 -25.57
N ASN A 288 -2.64 0.44 -24.52
CA ASN A 288 -3.03 -0.01 -23.18
C ASN A 288 -2.64 0.99 -22.07
N MET A 289 -2.33 2.24 -22.40
CA MET A 289 -1.94 3.25 -21.41
C MET A 289 -2.50 4.63 -21.72
N ILE A 290 -3.05 5.26 -20.70
CA ILE A 290 -3.59 6.62 -20.71
C ILE A 290 -2.65 7.54 -19.94
N ARG A 291 -2.38 8.74 -20.44
CA ARG A 291 -1.83 9.83 -19.64
C ARG A 291 -2.97 10.75 -19.22
N LEU A 292 -3.08 11.02 -17.93
CA LEU A 292 -3.97 12.05 -17.40
C LEU A 292 -3.13 13.19 -16.82
N SER A 293 -3.53 14.43 -17.12
CA SER A 293 -2.94 15.65 -16.55
C SER A 293 -4.00 16.44 -15.79
N ILE A 294 -3.62 16.92 -14.60
CA ILE A 294 -4.51 17.68 -13.70
C ILE A 294 -3.71 18.80 -13.03
N HIS A 295 -4.17 20.05 -13.16
CA HIS A 295 -3.51 21.17 -12.51
C HIS A 295 -4.06 21.37 -11.09
N GLN A 296 -3.21 21.34 -10.07
CA GLN A 296 -3.59 21.44 -8.65
C GLN A 296 -2.66 22.33 -7.83
N TRP A 297 -3.23 22.95 -6.80
CA TRP A 297 -2.50 23.74 -5.81
C TRP A 297 -2.03 22.86 -4.64
N MET A 298 -1.32 21.79 -4.96
CA MET A 298 -0.75 20.87 -3.98
C MET A 298 0.71 20.54 -4.29
N THR A 299 1.42 20.08 -3.28
CA THR A 299 2.80 19.56 -3.39
C THR A 299 2.83 18.11 -2.95
N TRP A 300 3.79 17.35 -3.46
CA TRP A 300 3.98 15.94 -3.13
C TRP A 300 5.45 15.56 -3.23
N LYS A 301 5.78 14.35 -2.75
CA LYS A 301 7.08 13.71 -2.94
C LYS A 301 7.00 12.60 -3.98
N ALA A 302 8.12 12.29 -4.63
CA ALA A 302 8.19 11.21 -5.60
C ALA A 302 7.68 9.88 -5.02
N GLY A 303 6.95 9.12 -5.84
CA GLY A 303 6.38 7.83 -5.45
C GLY A 303 5.07 7.89 -4.65
N GLN A 304 4.55 9.08 -4.33
CA GLN A 304 3.23 9.24 -3.72
C GLN A 304 2.08 9.06 -4.72
N ALA A 305 0.89 8.78 -4.21
CA ALA A 305 -0.32 8.55 -5.00
C ALA A 305 -1.46 9.46 -4.56
N VAL A 306 -2.43 9.71 -5.44
CA VAL A 306 -3.69 10.37 -5.11
C VAL A 306 -4.86 9.48 -5.48
N TYR A 307 -6.01 9.75 -4.87
CA TYR A 307 -7.29 9.17 -5.29
C TYR A 307 -8.01 10.17 -6.19
N ILE A 308 -8.41 9.69 -7.36
CA ILE A 308 -9.14 10.46 -8.35
C ILE A 308 -10.57 9.94 -8.40
N THR A 309 -11.54 10.84 -8.25
CA THR A 309 -12.96 10.55 -8.42
C THR A 309 -13.45 11.27 -9.68
N ILE A 310 -13.94 10.51 -10.68
CA ILE A 310 -14.50 11.06 -11.93
C ILE A 310 -15.97 10.64 -12.03
N PRO A 311 -16.93 11.47 -11.54
CA PRO A 311 -18.33 11.06 -11.43
C PRO A 311 -18.97 10.61 -12.74
N LYS A 312 -18.53 11.16 -13.89
CA LYS A 312 -19.06 10.78 -15.23
C LYS A 312 -18.63 9.39 -15.70
N ILE A 313 -17.51 8.85 -15.18
CA ILE A 313 -16.95 7.56 -15.60
C ILE A 313 -17.21 6.47 -14.57
N SER A 314 -17.23 6.84 -13.29
CA SER A 314 -17.45 5.90 -12.18
C SER A 314 -18.87 5.33 -12.21
N MET A 315 -19.05 4.10 -11.72
CA MET A 315 -20.41 3.52 -11.60
C MET A 315 -21.19 4.20 -10.48
N MET A 316 -20.49 4.66 -9.45
CA MET A 316 -21.03 5.52 -8.41
C MET A 316 -20.29 6.86 -8.41
N PRO A 317 -20.97 7.99 -8.18
CA PRO A 317 -20.37 9.33 -8.30
C PRO A 317 -19.25 9.60 -7.28
N PHE A 318 -19.13 8.79 -6.23
CA PHE A 318 -18.13 8.93 -5.16
C PHE A 318 -17.05 7.83 -5.20
N GLU A 319 -17.00 7.04 -6.27
CA GLU A 319 -15.98 6.00 -6.43
C GLU A 319 -14.62 6.65 -6.71
N ALA A 320 -13.67 6.43 -5.80
CA ALA A 320 -12.35 7.03 -5.83
C ALA A 320 -11.29 5.97 -6.17
N HIS A 321 -10.45 6.25 -7.17
CA HIS A 321 -9.46 5.31 -7.70
C HIS A 321 -8.03 5.78 -7.42
N PRO A 322 -7.14 4.94 -6.86
CA PRO A 322 -5.77 5.33 -6.55
C PRO A 322 -4.88 5.30 -7.80
N PHE A 323 -4.10 6.36 -8.00
CA PHE A 323 -3.07 6.45 -9.03
C PHE A 323 -1.80 7.12 -8.48
N THR A 324 -0.64 6.52 -8.76
CA THR A 324 0.68 7.10 -8.43
C THR A 324 0.98 8.26 -9.38
N MET A 325 1.44 9.38 -8.82
CA MET A 325 1.88 10.53 -9.62
C MET A 325 3.18 10.17 -10.32
N ALA A 326 3.21 10.33 -11.64
CA ALA A 326 4.33 9.95 -12.50
C ALA A 326 5.40 11.05 -12.60
N ASN A 327 5.18 12.22 -12.02
CA ASN A 327 6.08 13.36 -12.06
C ASN A 327 6.41 13.91 -10.66
N ILE A 328 7.35 14.85 -10.59
CA ILE A 328 7.70 15.64 -9.39
C ILE A 328 7.09 17.05 -9.46
N PRO A 329 6.87 17.76 -8.33
CA PRO A 329 6.35 19.12 -8.36
C PRO A 329 7.33 20.09 -9.04
N THR A 330 6.79 20.91 -9.95
CA THR A 330 7.51 22.03 -10.56
C THR A 330 7.78 23.13 -9.52
N ALA A 331 8.94 23.77 -9.57
CA ALA A 331 9.37 24.74 -8.55
C ALA A 331 8.77 26.15 -8.73
N GLU A 332 7.79 26.33 -9.61
CA GLU A 332 7.25 27.64 -9.95
C GLU A 332 6.32 28.17 -8.84
N LYS A 333 6.74 29.29 -8.23
CA LYS A 333 5.91 29.99 -7.23
C LYS A 333 4.68 30.59 -7.91
N ASN A 334 3.52 30.48 -7.26
CA ASN A 334 2.23 31.06 -7.66
C ASN A 334 1.56 30.47 -8.92
N LYS A 335 1.99 29.29 -9.41
CA LYS A 335 1.25 28.52 -10.41
C LYS A 335 0.75 27.20 -9.81
N PRO A 336 -0.39 26.66 -10.27
CA PRO A 336 -0.79 25.30 -9.92
C PRO A 336 0.22 24.32 -10.52
N ASN A 337 0.59 23.30 -9.74
CA ASN A 337 1.43 22.21 -10.22
C ASN A 337 0.63 21.29 -11.12
N GLU A 338 1.24 20.79 -12.18
CA GLU A 338 0.65 19.75 -13.02
C GLU A 338 0.92 18.37 -12.41
N LEU A 339 -0.13 17.58 -12.18
CA LEU A 339 -0.04 16.19 -11.77
C LEU A 339 -0.25 15.31 -12.99
N VAL A 340 0.75 14.48 -13.29
CA VAL A 340 0.73 13.56 -14.42
C VAL A 340 0.52 12.13 -13.92
N PHE A 341 -0.35 11.38 -14.59
CA PHE A 341 -0.64 9.98 -14.28
C PHE A 341 -0.50 9.11 -15.50
N LEU A 342 0.29 8.05 -15.41
CA LEU A 342 0.35 6.99 -16.41
C LEU A 342 -0.48 5.80 -15.93
N ILE A 343 -1.61 5.56 -16.60
CA ILE A 343 -2.64 4.61 -16.17
C ILE A 343 -2.73 3.45 -17.16
N LYS A 344 -2.40 2.25 -16.70
CA LYS A 344 -2.62 1.02 -17.47
C LYS A 344 -4.12 0.71 -17.56
N VAL A 345 -4.60 0.46 -18.78
CA VAL A 345 -5.99 0.08 -19.02
C VAL A 345 -6.25 -1.32 -18.46
N LYS A 346 -7.32 -1.43 -17.65
CA LYS A 346 -7.80 -2.66 -17.00
C LYS A 346 -9.32 -2.71 -17.10
N ASN A 347 -9.90 -3.85 -16.77
CA ASN A 347 -11.37 -3.99 -16.73
C ASN A 347 -11.99 -3.03 -15.69
N GLY A 348 -13.19 -2.52 -15.98
CA GLY A 348 -13.92 -1.61 -15.10
C GLY A 348 -13.66 -0.13 -15.42
N PHE A 349 -13.39 0.67 -14.37
CA PHE A 349 -13.24 2.12 -14.46
C PHE A 349 -12.23 2.58 -15.53
N THR A 350 -11.03 1.99 -15.57
CA THR A 350 -9.98 2.43 -16.49
C THR A 350 -10.30 2.11 -17.95
N LYS A 351 -11.03 1.01 -18.23
CA LYS A 351 -11.56 0.73 -19.58
C LYS A 351 -12.64 1.73 -20.00
N ARG A 352 -13.54 2.11 -19.09
CA ARG A 352 -14.54 3.15 -19.38
C ARG A 352 -13.88 4.50 -19.64
N LEU A 353 -12.89 4.87 -18.83
CA LEU A 353 -12.09 6.06 -19.04
C LEU A 353 -11.38 6.03 -20.41
N TYR A 354 -10.75 4.91 -20.76
CA TYR A 354 -10.10 4.71 -22.06
C TYR A 354 -11.06 4.96 -23.22
N HIS A 355 -12.25 4.35 -23.18
CA HIS A 355 -13.26 4.52 -24.23
C HIS A 355 -13.77 5.96 -24.34
N SER A 356 -13.94 6.68 -23.22
CA SER A 356 -14.37 8.08 -23.28
C SER A 356 -13.29 9.02 -23.82
N ILE A 357 -12.01 8.70 -23.62
CA ILE A 357 -10.90 9.46 -24.23
C ILE A 357 -10.83 9.15 -25.73
N LEU A 358 -10.95 7.87 -26.13
CA LEU A 358 -11.05 7.48 -27.54
C LEU A 358 -12.20 8.20 -28.25
N GLU A 359 -13.38 8.23 -27.64
CA GLU A 359 -14.55 8.89 -28.23
C GLU A 359 -14.34 10.40 -28.44
N ALA A 360 -13.65 11.07 -27.51
CA ALA A 360 -13.29 12.48 -27.66
C ALA A 360 -12.26 12.66 -28.80
N GLN A 361 -11.26 11.79 -28.86
CA GLN A 361 -10.23 11.81 -29.91
C GLN A 361 -10.83 11.55 -31.31
N ASP A 362 -11.76 10.61 -31.43
CA ASP A 362 -12.47 10.30 -32.69
C ASP A 362 -13.32 11.49 -33.18
N LYS A 363 -13.83 12.31 -32.25
CA LYS A 363 -14.54 13.55 -32.55
C LYS A 363 -13.61 14.75 -32.76
N ASN A 364 -12.30 14.55 -32.64
CA ASN A 364 -11.28 15.59 -32.68
C ASN A 364 -11.50 16.68 -31.61
N GLU A 365 -12.01 16.28 -30.44
CA GLU A 365 -12.27 17.12 -29.27
C GLU A 365 -11.23 16.85 -28.16
N GLU A 366 -10.88 17.88 -27.39
CA GLU A 366 -10.03 17.71 -26.22
C GLU A 366 -10.83 17.04 -25.09
N PHE A 367 -10.35 15.90 -24.59
CA PHE A 367 -11.00 15.22 -23.46
C PHE A 367 -10.91 16.07 -22.19
N ARG A 368 -12.07 16.53 -21.69
CA ARG A 368 -12.18 17.33 -20.47
C ARG A 368 -13.30 16.86 -19.56
N PHE A 369 -12.97 16.32 -18.40
CA PHE A 369 -13.93 15.97 -17.35
C PHE A 369 -13.63 16.61 -16.01
N ASN A 370 -14.69 16.69 -15.19
CA ASN A 370 -14.62 17.14 -13.82
C ASN A 370 -14.21 15.98 -12.91
N ALA A 371 -13.17 16.19 -12.09
CA ALA A 371 -12.70 15.24 -11.12
C ALA A 371 -12.44 15.88 -9.75
N PHE A 372 -12.45 15.06 -8.71
CA PHE A 372 -12.02 15.44 -7.37
C PHE A 372 -10.74 14.69 -7.01
N ILE A 373 -9.79 15.41 -6.40
CA ILE A 373 -8.51 14.87 -5.96
C ILE A 373 -8.46 14.78 -4.43
N ASP A 374 -8.15 13.58 -3.93
CA ASP A 374 -7.89 13.29 -2.52
C ASP A 374 -6.45 12.76 -2.36
N GLY A 375 -5.59 13.47 -1.62
CA GLY A 375 -4.19 13.10 -1.42
C GLY A 375 -3.29 14.28 -1.02
N PRO A 376 -1.96 14.15 -1.11
CA PRO A 376 -1.23 12.95 -1.48
C PRO A 376 -1.27 11.87 -0.39
N TYR A 377 -1.13 10.62 -0.81
CA TYR A 377 -1.06 9.42 0.02
C TYR A 377 0.21 8.63 -0.28
N GLY A 378 0.55 7.72 0.64
CA GLY A 378 1.73 6.89 0.53
C GLY A 378 2.93 7.49 1.26
N SER A 379 3.79 6.60 1.74
CA SER A 379 5.07 6.96 2.33
C SER A 379 6.09 7.09 1.21
N PRO A 380 6.66 8.29 0.97
CA PRO A 380 7.72 8.43 -0.02
C PRO A 380 8.91 7.56 0.37
N PRO A 381 9.68 7.08 -0.61
CA PRO A 381 10.89 6.31 -0.31
C PRO A 381 11.90 7.18 0.46
N PRO A 382 12.90 6.54 1.11
CA PRO A 382 14.02 7.26 1.71
C PRO A 382 14.66 8.18 0.69
N ASP A 383 15.14 9.33 1.15
CA ASP A 383 15.78 10.30 0.26
C ASP A 383 17.00 9.63 -0.43
N LEU A 384 17.00 9.66 -1.76
CA LEU A 384 17.97 8.96 -2.60
C LEU A 384 19.35 9.66 -2.59
N ASP A 385 19.41 10.89 -2.08
CA ASP A 385 20.62 11.70 -1.87
C ASP A 385 21.67 11.03 -0.96
N THR A 386 21.25 10.06 -0.16
CA THR A 386 22.13 9.34 0.77
C THR A 386 22.93 8.21 0.14
N PHE A 387 22.62 7.82 -1.11
CA PHE A 387 23.25 6.70 -1.80
C PHE A 387 24.20 7.18 -2.90
N SER A 388 25.36 6.54 -3.02
CA SER A 388 26.33 6.83 -4.09
C SER A 388 25.88 6.31 -5.45
N ASP A 389 25.24 5.14 -5.46
CA ASP A 389 24.75 4.47 -6.67
C ASP A 389 23.27 4.14 -6.48
N VAL A 390 22.43 4.53 -7.46
CA VAL A 390 20.98 4.27 -7.43
C VAL A 390 20.59 3.46 -8.65
N VAL A 391 20.08 2.25 -8.42
CA VAL A 391 19.53 1.38 -9.49
C VAL A 391 18.01 1.32 -9.35
N ILE A 392 17.30 1.89 -10.31
CA ILE A 392 15.83 1.89 -10.36
C ILE A 392 15.37 0.81 -11.33
N ILE A 393 14.65 -0.20 -10.83
CA ILE A 393 14.07 -1.26 -11.66
C ILE A 393 12.56 -1.12 -11.63
N THR A 394 11.95 -0.88 -12.79
CA THR A 394 10.49 -0.83 -12.94
C THR A 394 9.99 -1.79 -14.01
N GLY A 395 8.70 -2.13 -13.94
CA GLY A 395 8.06 -2.98 -14.94
C GLY A 395 6.57 -2.65 -15.09
N GLY A 396 6.08 -2.60 -16.32
CA GLY A 396 4.69 -2.28 -16.64
C GLY A 396 4.24 -0.93 -16.07
N SER A 397 3.11 -0.90 -15.36
CA SER A 397 2.63 0.32 -14.68
C SER A 397 3.47 0.75 -13.47
N GLY A 398 4.49 -0.03 -13.09
CA GLY A 398 5.46 0.38 -12.06
C GLY A 398 6.33 1.56 -12.51
N LEU A 399 6.32 1.90 -13.81
CA LEU A 399 6.97 3.10 -14.33
C LEU A 399 6.47 4.38 -13.64
N SER A 400 5.17 4.47 -13.35
CA SER A 400 4.57 5.62 -12.65
C SER A 400 5.16 5.85 -11.25
N PHE A 401 5.84 4.85 -10.66
CA PHE A 401 6.56 5.00 -9.39
C PHE A 401 8.04 5.31 -9.59
N GLY A 402 8.71 4.69 -10.56
CA GLY A 402 10.16 4.90 -10.77
C GLY A 402 10.50 6.17 -11.53
N LEU A 403 9.63 6.63 -12.44
CA LEU A 403 9.82 7.88 -13.19
C LEU A 403 10.04 9.10 -12.27
N PRO A 404 9.17 9.39 -11.28
CA PRO A 404 9.38 10.55 -10.41
C PRO A 404 10.62 10.40 -9.51
N LEU A 405 11.06 9.18 -9.21
CA LEU A 405 12.30 8.95 -8.45
C LEU A 405 13.53 9.23 -9.29
N LEU A 406 13.51 8.85 -10.56
CA LEU A 406 14.57 9.19 -11.50
C LEU A 406 14.66 10.71 -11.67
N GLN A 407 13.52 11.39 -11.85
CA GLN A 407 13.47 12.85 -11.92
C GLN A 407 14.03 13.51 -10.65
N GLU A 408 13.75 12.98 -9.46
CA GLU A 408 14.29 13.49 -8.21
C GLU A 408 15.82 13.36 -8.15
N VAL A 409 16.38 12.20 -8.56
CA VAL A 409 17.82 11.98 -8.63
C VAL A 409 18.48 12.93 -9.64
N VAL A 410 17.90 13.07 -10.84
CA VAL A 410 18.42 13.97 -11.88
C VAL A 410 18.37 15.41 -11.41
N LYS A 411 17.27 15.84 -10.79
CA LYS A 411 17.13 17.18 -10.21
C LYS A 411 18.22 17.44 -9.17
N ILE A 412 18.44 16.51 -8.23
CA ILE A 412 19.50 16.62 -7.22
C ILE A 412 20.88 16.73 -7.88
N HIS A 413 21.16 15.91 -8.89
CA HIS A 413 22.42 15.93 -9.62
C HIS A 413 22.67 17.30 -10.29
N ILE A 414 21.69 17.82 -11.03
CA ILE A 414 21.78 19.13 -11.70
C ILE A 414 22.00 20.26 -10.67
N TYR A 415 21.29 20.24 -9.55
CA TYR A 415 21.45 21.28 -8.51
C TYR A 415 22.79 21.21 -7.76
N THR A 416 23.41 20.04 -7.68
CA THR A 416 24.68 19.86 -6.94
C THR A 416 25.91 20.04 -7.82
N ASN A 417 25.81 19.77 -9.12
CA ASN A 417 26.92 19.83 -10.07
C ASN A 417 26.68 20.94 -11.11
N THR A 418 26.92 22.19 -10.73
CA THR A 418 26.73 23.36 -11.62
C THR A 418 27.68 23.37 -12.83
N ASN A 419 28.77 22.60 -12.78
CA ASN A 419 29.80 22.56 -13.83
C ASN A 419 29.67 21.37 -14.79
N ASP A 420 28.82 20.38 -14.49
CA ASP A 420 28.62 19.21 -15.31
C ASP A 420 27.12 19.00 -15.52
N GLN A 421 26.62 19.51 -16.64
CA GLN A 421 25.20 19.38 -17.02
C GLN A 421 24.90 18.03 -17.69
N THR A 422 25.86 17.09 -17.72
CA THR A 422 25.68 15.80 -18.40
C THR A 422 25.30 14.68 -17.43
N ALA A 423 24.00 14.39 -17.34
CA ALA A 423 23.52 13.16 -16.72
C ALA A 423 23.52 12.01 -17.74
N SER A 424 24.39 11.00 -17.55
CA SER A 424 24.32 9.77 -18.35
C SER A 424 23.27 8.82 -17.76
N ILE A 425 22.13 8.71 -18.44
CA ILE A 425 21.08 7.76 -18.08
C ILE A 425 21.29 6.50 -18.94
N THR A 426 21.76 5.43 -18.32
CA THR A 426 21.88 4.12 -18.99
C THR A 426 20.57 3.34 -18.80
N GLU A 427 19.81 3.17 -19.89
CA GLU A 427 18.57 2.40 -19.89
C GLU A 427 18.83 0.96 -20.35
N ALA A 428 18.47 -0.03 -19.52
CA ALA A 428 18.49 -1.45 -19.89
C ALA A 428 17.04 -1.96 -19.94
N LEU A 429 16.53 -2.15 -21.15
CA LEU A 429 15.17 -2.65 -21.40
C LEU A 429 15.19 -4.18 -21.56
N TRP A 430 14.63 -4.89 -20.58
CA TRP A 430 14.42 -6.34 -20.65
C TRP A 430 13.06 -6.66 -21.27
N ASN A 431 13.03 -7.37 -22.40
CA ASN A 431 11.79 -7.78 -23.07
C ASN A 431 11.48 -9.25 -22.77
N ASN A 432 10.33 -9.53 -22.17
CA ASN A 432 9.72 -10.86 -22.23
C ASN A 432 8.59 -10.76 -23.24
N GLY A 433 8.81 -11.27 -24.46
CA GLY A 433 7.84 -11.17 -25.55
C GLY A 433 6.45 -11.69 -25.14
N GLU A 434 5.49 -10.77 -25.00
CA GLU A 434 4.08 -11.12 -24.89
C GLU A 434 3.55 -11.26 -26.32
N LYS A 435 3.07 -12.48 -26.68
CA LYS A 435 2.49 -12.74 -28.01
C LYS A 435 1.29 -11.82 -28.22
N ASP A 436 1.38 -10.96 -29.22
CA ASP A 436 0.24 -10.18 -29.72
C ASP A 436 -0.91 -11.13 -30.06
N ILE A 437 -2.02 -10.98 -29.36
CA ILE A 437 -3.29 -11.58 -29.74
C ILE A 437 -3.94 -10.64 -30.76
N SER A 438 -3.56 -10.79 -32.02
CA SER A 438 -4.34 -10.27 -33.15
C SER A 438 -5.27 -11.37 -33.66
N PRO A 439 -6.55 -11.06 -33.98
CA PRO A 439 -7.50 -12.05 -34.47
C PRO A 439 -7.29 -12.28 -35.97
N GLY A 440 -6.87 -13.49 -36.33
CA GLY A 440 -7.06 -14.06 -37.66
C GLY A 440 -5.99 -13.73 -38.71
N SER A 441 -5.01 -14.62 -38.85
CA SER A 441 -4.56 -15.07 -40.17
C SER A 441 -3.99 -16.49 -40.08
N LYS A 442 -4.43 -17.36 -40.99
CA LYS A 442 -3.86 -18.70 -41.17
C LYS A 442 -2.55 -18.52 -41.93
N HIS A 443 -1.43 -18.95 -41.37
CA HIS A 443 -0.31 -19.38 -42.20
C HIS A 443 0.53 -20.48 -41.55
N THR A 444 0.82 -21.46 -42.39
CA THR A 444 1.57 -22.69 -42.25
C THR A 444 3.01 -22.46 -41.78
N THR A 445 3.44 -23.27 -40.82
CA THR A 445 4.83 -23.42 -40.36
C THR A 445 5.69 -24.17 -41.38
N PRO A 446 6.91 -23.71 -41.68
CA PRO A 446 8.04 -24.59 -41.95
C PRO A 446 8.98 -24.67 -40.75
N THR A 447 9.49 -25.88 -40.53
CA THR A 447 10.51 -26.30 -39.57
C THR A 447 11.86 -25.58 -39.74
N PRO A 448 12.70 -25.51 -38.69
CA PRO A 448 13.99 -24.82 -38.73
C PRO A 448 15.10 -25.73 -39.27
N GLU A 449 15.81 -25.27 -40.29
CA GLU A 449 17.11 -25.80 -40.70
C GLU A 449 18.24 -25.01 -40.02
N ALA A 450 19.22 -25.76 -39.52
CA ALA A 450 20.41 -25.26 -38.86
C ALA A 450 21.52 -24.98 -39.88
N ALA A 451 22.13 -23.80 -39.78
CA ALA A 451 23.44 -23.40 -40.29
C ALA A 451 23.62 -21.94 -39.81
N ASP A 452 24.77 -21.36 -39.52
CA ASP A 452 26.15 -21.79 -39.33
C ASP A 452 26.82 -20.56 -38.68
N ALA A 453 27.79 -20.78 -37.81
CA ALA A 453 28.57 -19.68 -37.24
C ALA A 453 29.60 -19.18 -38.24
N GLU A 454 29.56 -17.90 -38.63
CA GLU A 454 30.77 -17.16 -38.99
C GLU A 454 30.57 -15.63 -39.11
N LYS A 455 31.60 -14.92 -38.61
CA LYS A 455 32.03 -13.54 -38.94
C LYS A 455 31.10 -12.38 -38.59
N LEU A 456 31.41 -11.76 -37.45
CA LEU A 456 31.13 -10.35 -37.15
C LEU A 456 31.81 -9.45 -38.19
N PRO A 457 31.06 -8.63 -38.97
CA PRO A 457 31.63 -7.45 -39.59
C PRO A 457 31.59 -6.29 -38.59
N THR A 458 32.73 -5.66 -38.38
CA THR A 458 32.84 -4.30 -37.88
C THR A 458 32.00 -3.36 -38.76
N ILE A 459 30.95 -2.76 -38.19
CA ILE A 459 30.16 -1.72 -38.86
C ILE A 459 30.40 -0.40 -38.14
N ASN A 460 30.93 0.54 -38.91
CA ASN A 460 31.17 1.93 -38.57
C ASN A 460 29.87 2.62 -38.16
N THR A 461 29.97 3.47 -37.15
CA THR A 461 28.93 4.38 -36.69
C THR A 461 28.53 5.37 -37.76
N THR A 462 27.31 5.23 -38.29
CA THR A 462 26.58 6.31 -38.95
C THR A 462 25.15 6.33 -38.41
N THR A 463 24.80 7.48 -37.84
CA THR A 463 23.49 7.88 -37.34
C THR A 463 22.43 7.70 -38.44
N SER A 464 21.38 6.91 -38.19
CA SER A 464 20.00 7.10 -38.71
C SER A 464 19.14 5.87 -38.43
N GLY A 465 17.90 6.11 -38.01
CA GLY A 465 16.82 5.12 -38.03
C GLY A 465 16.25 4.77 -36.65
N ILE A 466 15.42 5.67 -36.09
CA ILE A 466 14.48 5.27 -35.04
C ILE A 466 13.32 4.55 -35.74
N ILE A 467 13.27 3.22 -35.60
CA ILE A 467 12.09 2.43 -35.96
C ILE A 467 11.15 2.49 -34.73
N ILE A 468 10.17 3.39 -34.80
CA ILE A 468 9.08 3.47 -33.81
C ILE A 468 8.15 2.27 -34.06
N ASN A 469 8.12 1.33 -33.11
CA ASN A 469 7.21 0.20 -33.17
C ASN A 469 5.82 0.66 -32.66
N PRO A 470 4.73 0.62 -33.47
CA PRO A 470 3.47 1.33 -33.23
C PRO A 470 2.59 0.83 -32.05
N GLY A 471 3.17 0.14 -31.07
CA GLY A 471 2.49 -0.29 -29.84
C GLY A 471 3.27 -0.10 -28.55
N ARG A 472 4.48 0.49 -28.60
CA ARG A 472 5.38 0.60 -27.44
C ARG A 472 5.42 2.03 -26.93
N LEU A 473 5.34 2.20 -25.60
CA LEU A 473 5.50 3.50 -24.94
C LEU A 473 6.93 4.01 -25.21
N ASP A 474 7.06 5.18 -25.83
CA ASP A 474 8.35 5.84 -26.04
C ASP A 474 8.80 6.52 -24.74
N ILE A 475 9.43 5.74 -23.87
CA ILE A 475 9.88 6.17 -22.54
C ILE A 475 10.87 7.33 -22.66
N LYS A 476 11.65 7.41 -23.75
CA LYS A 476 12.63 8.47 -23.95
C LYS A 476 11.95 9.81 -24.19
N SER A 477 11.02 9.90 -25.15
CA SER A 477 10.32 11.17 -25.40
C SER A 477 9.51 11.62 -24.19
N LEU A 478 8.89 10.68 -23.46
CA LEU A 478 8.23 11.00 -22.18
C LEU A 478 9.21 11.52 -21.13
N LEU A 479 10.41 10.93 -21.01
CA LEU A 479 11.45 11.40 -20.10
C LEU A 479 11.96 12.78 -20.51
N GLU A 480 12.23 13.01 -21.79
CA GLU A 480 12.70 14.30 -22.31
C GLU A 480 11.64 15.39 -22.12
N GLU A 481 10.37 15.10 -22.44
CA GLU A 481 9.24 16.00 -22.20
C GLU A 481 9.09 16.32 -20.71
N GLU A 482 9.14 15.32 -19.84
CA GLU A 482 8.95 15.51 -18.40
C GLU A 482 10.19 16.06 -17.67
N LEU A 483 11.41 15.88 -18.21
CA LEU A 483 12.62 16.51 -17.69
C LEU A 483 12.73 17.96 -18.15
N SER A 484 12.35 18.26 -19.39
CA SER A 484 12.27 19.63 -19.93
C SER A 484 11.16 20.46 -19.26
N SER A 485 10.10 19.84 -18.75
CA SER A 485 9.09 20.55 -17.94
C SER A 485 9.54 20.81 -16.49
N ALA A 486 10.54 20.05 -16.01
CA ALA A 486 11.08 20.15 -14.65
C ALA A 486 12.31 21.09 -14.53
N SER A 487 12.91 21.49 -15.65
CA SER A 487 14.12 22.31 -15.76
C SER A 487 13.95 23.40 -16.82
N THR A 488 14.53 24.59 -16.63
CA THR A 488 14.51 25.66 -17.65
C THR A 488 15.53 25.45 -18.78
N ASP A 489 16.39 24.44 -18.66
CA ASP A 489 17.50 24.16 -19.58
C ASP A 489 17.21 22.91 -20.44
N GLU A 490 17.70 22.89 -21.69
CA GLU A 490 17.62 21.75 -22.61
C GLU A 490 18.47 20.57 -22.06
N ILE A 491 17.81 19.55 -21.50
CA ILE A 491 18.48 18.35 -20.98
C ILE A 491 18.51 17.27 -22.07
N SER A 492 19.69 16.94 -22.58
CA SER A 492 19.88 15.83 -23.53
C SER A 492 20.09 14.49 -22.79
N VAL A 493 19.23 13.50 -23.02
CA VAL A 493 19.39 12.15 -22.45
C VAL A 493 20.20 11.27 -23.40
N ASN A 494 21.49 11.05 -23.07
CA ASN A 494 22.36 10.13 -23.81
C ASN A 494 22.24 8.71 -23.25
N GLY A 495 21.48 7.84 -23.94
CA GLY A 495 21.31 6.43 -23.59
C GLY A 495 22.21 5.50 -24.41
N VAL A 496 22.87 4.55 -23.74
CA VAL A 496 23.52 3.39 -24.38
C VAL A 496 22.50 2.24 -24.43
N TYR A 497 21.97 1.95 -25.62
CA TYR A 497 21.00 0.88 -25.82
C TYR A 497 21.70 -0.47 -25.95
N LYS A 498 21.60 -1.32 -24.93
CA LYS A 498 21.90 -2.76 -25.07
C LYS A 498 20.59 -3.53 -25.19
N TYR A 499 20.25 -3.91 -26.41
CA TYR A 499 19.22 -4.91 -26.67
C TYR A 499 19.84 -6.30 -26.46
N SER A 500 19.32 -7.07 -25.50
CA SER A 500 19.48 -8.53 -25.52
C SER A 500 18.20 -9.09 -26.15
N TYR A 501 18.38 -9.78 -27.28
CA TYR A 501 17.33 -10.49 -28.02
C TYR A 501 16.75 -11.66 -27.22
#